data_AF-A0A7J5XUT8-F1
#
_entry.id   AF-A0A7J5XUT8-F1
#
_cell.length_a   1.000
_cell.length_b   1.000
_cell.length_c   1.000
_cell.angle_alpha   90.00
_cell.angle_beta   90.00
_cell.angle_gamma   90.00
#
_symmetry.space_group_name_H-M   'P 1'
#
loop_
_entity.id
_entity.type
_entity.pdbx_description
1 polymer ?
#
loop_
_entity_poly.entity_id
_entity_poly.type
_entity_poly.pdbx_seq_one_letter_code
_entity_poly.pdbx_strand_id
1 'polypeptide(L)'
;MSMHKQQKRPKVAQRNTSPYNYLFKLASTSTIDLHQHSVAMTLLLTVLGAVLCSFSVSAQVVPQADFNIQGMAGKWYLIGFATNAQWFVNRKADMKMGTAIVNDMSMVDVKYDEYALTHTIKTKGSDPTVVTKLYGRGVELSADLLERFRQFSLGTGVLPENIAFLPKNAECPAA
;
A
#
# COMPACT_ATOMS: atom_id res chain seq x y z
N MET A 1 102.42 1.64 17.86
CA MET A 1 101.13 1.96 18.49
C MET A 1 100.57 3.20 17.80
N SER A 2 99.72 3.03 16.79
CA SER A 2 98.85 4.11 16.29
C SER A 2 97.74 3.47 15.45
N MET A 3 96.51 3.57 15.97
CA MET A 3 95.29 3.03 15.39
C MET A 3 94.79 3.97 14.29
N HIS A 4 94.54 3.45 13.08
CA HIS A 4 93.76 4.15 12.07
C HIS A 4 92.42 3.45 11.88
N LYS A 5 91.34 4.13 12.29
CA LYS A 5 89.95 3.70 12.20
C LYS A 5 89.52 3.56 10.73
N GLN A 6 88.93 2.42 10.39
CA GLN A 6 88.20 2.19 9.14
C GLN A 6 86.85 2.95 9.15
N GLN A 7 86.66 3.84 8.17
CA GLN A 7 85.42 4.58 7.92
C GLN A 7 84.39 3.68 7.22
N LYS A 8 83.31 3.26 7.92
CA LYS A 8 82.17 2.56 7.28
C LYS A 8 81.29 3.54 6.50
N ARG A 9 81.14 3.35 5.18
CA ARG A 9 80.13 4.05 4.37
C ARG A 9 78.72 3.54 4.72
N PRO A 10 77.68 4.40 4.76
CA PRO A 10 76.30 3.95 4.92
C PRO A 10 75.77 3.30 3.64
N LYS A 11 75.14 2.12 3.76
CA LYS A 11 74.39 1.49 2.65
C LYS A 11 73.12 2.31 2.41
N VAL A 12 73.00 2.89 1.22
CA VAL A 12 71.75 3.51 0.74
C VAL A 12 70.71 2.39 0.57
N ALA A 13 69.59 2.48 1.30
CA ALA A 13 68.47 1.58 1.13
C ALA A 13 67.84 1.80 -0.25
N GLN A 14 68.07 0.88 -1.19
CA GLN A 14 67.38 0.86 -2.47
C GLN A 14 65.88 0.61 -2.20
N ARG A 15 65.06 1.65 -2.40
CA ARG A 15 63.59 1.55 -2.37
C ARG A 15 63.16 0.78 -3.61
N ASN A 16 62.95 -0.54 -3.45
CA ASN A 16 62.56 -1.44 -4.52
C ASN A 16 61.14 -1.06 -5.04
N THR A 17 61.09 -0.23 -6.08
CA THR A 17 59.85 0.27 -6.70
C THR A 17 59.72 -0.36 -8.08
N SER A 18 59.41 -1.65 -8.10
CA SER A 18 59.05 -2.35 -9.33
C SER A 18 57.74 -1.78 -9.89
N PRO A 19 57.65 -1.43 -11.18
CA PRO A 19 56.43 -0.87 -11.80
C PRO A 19 55.23 -1.82 -11.69
N TYR A 20 55.48 -3.13 -11.55
CA TYR A 20 54.46 -4.13 -11.29
C TYR A 20 53.73 -3.91 -9.96
N ASN A 21 54.39 -3.35 -8.93
CA ASN A 21 53.74 -3.10 -7.65
C ASN A 21 52.68 -1.99 -7.73
N TYR A 22 52.89 -0.99 -8.60
CA TYR A 22 51.91 0.07 -8.83
C TYR A 22 50.72 -0.43 -9.65
N LEU A 23 50.97 -1.21 -10.70
CA LEU A 23 49.91 -1.80 -11.51
C LEU A 23 49.07 -2.80 -10.70
N PHE A 24 49.70 -3.65 -9.88
CA PHE A 24 48.99 -4.52 -8.94
C PHE A 24 48.15 -3.73 -7.94
N LYS A 25 48.68 -2.62 -7.41
CA LYS A 25 47.93 -1.79 -6.45
C LYS A 25 46.75 -1.07 -7.10
N LEU A 26 46.92 -0.53 -8.31
CA LEU A 26 45.84 0.12 -9.08
C LEU A 26 44.78 -0.88 -9.55
N ALA A 27 45.18 -2.07 -10.00
CA ALA A 27 44.25 -3.14 -10.35
C ALA A 27 43.48 -3.61 -9.10
N SER A 28 44.16 -3.79 -7.98
CA SER A 28 43.54 -4.18 -6.71
C SER A 28 42.53 -3.12 -6.22
N THR A 29 42.88 -1.83 -6.21
CA THR A 29 41.93 -0.76 -5.85
C THR A 29 40.74 -0.71 -6.80
N SER A 30 40.98 -0.80 -8.12
CA SER A 30 39.89 -0.79 -9.11
C SER A 30 38.94 -1.98 -8.94
N THR A 31 39.46 -3.18 -8.62
CA THR A 31 38.62 -4.35 -8.32
C THR A 31 37.86 -4.23 -7.01
N ILE A 32 38.45 -3.59 -5.99
CA ILE A 32 37.78 -3.35 -4.70
C ILE A 32 36.66 -2.33 -4.87
N ASP A 33 36.89 -1.26 -5.63
CA ASP A 33 35.87 -0.25 -5.92
C ASP A 33 34.71 -0.86 -6.73
N LEU A 34 35.00 -1.65 -7.77
CA LEU A 34 33.95 -2.33 -8.55
C LEU A 34 33.16 -3.32 -7.69
N HIS A 35 33.82 -4.03 -6.78
CA HIS A 35 33.18 -4.93 -5.83
C HIS A 35 32.33 -4.16 -4.80
N GLN A 36 32.83 -3.05 -4.27
CA GLN A 36 32.14 -2.18 -3.31
C GLN A 36 30.88 -1.55 -3.92
N HIS A 37 30.96 -1.07 -5.17
CA HIS A 37 29.81 -0.55 -5.91
C HIS A 37 28.77 -1.64 -6.21
N SER A 38 29.21 -2.86 -6.54
CA SER A 38 28.33 -4.02 -6.78
C SER A 38 27.62 -4.48 -5.51
N VAL A 39 28.34 -4.54 -4.38
CA VAL A 39 27.78 -4.89 -3.06
C VAL A 39 26.82 -3.81 -2.57
N ALA A 40 27.16 -2.53 -2.73
CA ALA A 40 26.28 -1.42 -2.37
C ALA A 40 24.97 -1.42 -3.17
N MET A 41 25.03 -1.67 -4.48
CA MET A 41 23.83 -1.78 -5.32
C MET A 41 22.98 -3.01 -4.96
N THR A 42 23.62 -4.13 -4.63
CA THR A 42 22.94 -5.34 -4.16
C THR A 42 22.22 -5.08 -2.83
N LEU A 43 22.90 -4.43 -1.87
CA LEU A 43 22.30 -4.04 -0.60
C LEU A 43 21.10 -3.10 -0.80
N LEU A 44 21.24 -2.09 -1.67
CA LEU A 44 20.19 -1.12 -1.94
C LEU A 44 18.95 -1.78 -2.59
N LEU A 45 19.16 -2.71 -3.52
CA LEU A 45 18.08 -3.51 -4.13
C LEU A 45 17.41 -4.44 -3.12
N THR A 46 18.17 -5.07 -2.22
CA THR A 46 17.61 -5.92 -1.16
C THR A 46 16.80 -5.14 -0.13
N VAL A 47 17.27 -3.95 0.27
CA VAL A 47 16.53 -3.06 1.17
C VAL A 47 15.25 -2.57 0.49
N LEU A 48 15.32 -2.16 -0.78
CA LEU A 48 14.14 -1.73 -1.54
C LEU A 48 13.13 -2.88 -1.70
N GLY A 49 13.59 -4.09 -2.01
CA GLY A 49 12.76 -5.28 -2.09
C GLY A 49 12.11 -5.66 -0.76
N ALA A 50 12.85 -5.60 0.34
CA ALA A 50 12.31 -5.87 1.68
C ALA A 50 11.28 -4.81 2.13
N VAL A 51 11.51 -3.54 1.79
CA VAL A 51 10.54 -2.46 2.04
C VAL A 51 9.27 -2.67 1.21
N LEU A 52 9.37 -3.02 -0.06
CA LEU A 52 8.21 -3.28 -0.92
C LEU A 52 7.41 -4.52 -0.49
N CYS A 53 8.08 -5.59 -0.05
CA CYS A 53 7.42 -6.78 0.47
C CYS A 53 6.67 -6.53 1.79
N SER A 54 7.12 -5.55 2.58
CA SER A 54 6.46 -5.15 3.84
C SER A 54 5.09 -4.48 3.62
N PHE A 55 4.79 -3.99 2.41
CA PHE A 55 3.55 -3.25 2.12
C PHE A 55 2.41 -4.11 1.53
N SER A 56 2.65 -5.38 1.22
CA SER A 56 1.63 -6.24 0.61
C SER A 56 0.78 -6.95 1.66
N VAL A 57 0.12 -6.18 2.54
CA VAL A 57 -1.03 -6.70 3.30
C VAL A 57 -2.26 -6.51 2.42
N SER A 58 -2.71 -7.59 1.79
CA SER A 58 -4.06 -7.61 1.24
C SER A 58 -5.02 -7.60 2.43
N ALA A 59 -5.83 -6.54 2.56
CA ALA A 59 -6.82 -6.45 3.62
C ALA A 59 -7.89 -7.53 3.40
N GLN A 60 -7.74 -8.68 4.06
CA GLN A 60 -8.79 -9.68 4.11
C GLN A 60 -9.96 -9.08 4.92
N VAL A 61 -11.12 -8.91 4.28
CA VAL A 61 -12.31 -8.35 4.95
C VAL A 61 -12.86 -9.40 5.91
N VAL A 62 -12.62 -9.22 7.20
CA VAL A 62 -13.20 -10.05 8.26
C VAL A 62 -14.56 -9.46 8.64
N PRO A 63 -15.67 -10.22 8.48
CA PRO A 63 -16.97 -9.74 8.92
C PRO A 63 -16.99 -9.50 10.44
N GLN A 64 -17.75 -8.50 10.87
CA GLN A 64 -17.96 -8.22 12.29
C GLN A 64 -18.55 -9.46 12.99
N ALA A 65 -17.91 -9.85 14.11
CA ALA A 65 -18.39 -10.92 14.98
C ALA A 65 -19.73 -10.55 15.63
N ASP A 66 -20.54 -11.56 15.97
CA ASP A 66 -21.81 -11.40 16.70
C ASP A 66 -22.81 -10.43 16.05
N PHE A 67 -22.83 -10.40 14.71
CA PHE A 67 -23.76 -9.59 13.95
C PHE A 67 -25.23 -9.92 14.30
N ASN A 68 -25.98 -8.89 14.69
CA ASN A 68 -27.39 -8.96 15.03
C ASN A 68 -28.23 -8.29 13.94
N ILE A 69 -28.91 -9.12 13.15
CA ILE A 69 -29.79 -8.65 12.08
C ILE A 69 -30.94 -7.77 12.59
N GLN A 70 -31.44 -7.99 13.81
CA GLN A 70 -32.53 -7.18 14.38
C GLN A 70 -32.07 -5.74 14.63
N GLY A 71 -30.78 -5.54 14.96
CA GLY A 71 -30.20 -4.21 15.13
C GLY A 71 -30.15 -3.39 13.84
N MET A 72 -30.29 -4.04 12.68
CA MET A 72 -30.38 -3.36 11.39
C MET A 72 -31.78 -2.86 11.06
N ALA A 73 -32.80 -3.20 11.85
CA ALA A 73 -34.16 -2.76 11.60
C ALA A 73 -34.29 -1.21 11.62
N GLY A 74 -35.21 -0.71 10.80
CA GLY A 74 -35.53 0.71 10.70
C GLY A 74 -34.82 1.45 9.56
N LYS A 75 -34.89 2.78 9.62
CA LYS A 75 -34.36 3.68 8.59
C LYS A 75 -32.84 3.80 8.69
N TRP A 76 -32.19 3.78 7.54
CA TRP A 76 -30.75 4.05 7.35
C TRP A 76 -30.58 4.97 6.15
N TYR A 77 -29.65 5.91 6.24
CA TYR A 77 -29.29 6.81 5.15
C TYR A 77 -28.02 6.29 4.48
N LEU A 78 -28.03 6.11 3.16
CA LEU A 78 -26.82 5.81 2.40
C LEU A 78 -26.00 7.10 2.29
N ILE A 79 -24.88 7.17 3.01
CA ILE A 79 -24.03 8.37 3.10
C ILE A 79 -22.86 8.27 2.10
N GLY A 80 -22.25 7.09 1.99
CA GLY A 80 -21.09 6.85 1.13
C GLY A 80 -21.27 5.62 0.23
N PHE A 81 -20.76 5.71 -1.00
CA PHE A 81 -20.78 4.64 -1.98
C PHE A 81 -19.45 4.59 -2.73
N ALA A 82 -18.83 3.41 -2.78
CA ALA A 82 -17.56 3.19 -3.45
C ALA A 82 -17.62 1.89 -4.28
N THR A 83 -17.15 1.92 -5.53
CA THR A 83 -17.12 0.72 -6.38
C THR A 83 -15.97 0.74 -7.39
N ASN A 84 -15.38 -0.42 -7.69
CA ASN A 84 -14.36 -0.55 -8.74
C ASN A 84 -14.96 -0.82 -10.15
N ALA A 85 -16.29 -0.86 -10.28
CA ALA A 85 -16.95 -1.11 -11.55
C ALA A 85 -16.75 0.06 -12.53
N GLN A 86 -15.82 -0.08 -13.49
CA GLN A 86 -15.64 0.91 -14.56
C GLN A 86 -16.91 1.18 -15.37
N TRP A 87 -17.78 0.16 -15.54
CA TRP A 87 -19.05 0.33 -16.26
C TRP A 87 -20.06 1.23 -15.53
N PHE A 88 -19.95 1.37 -14.19
CA PHE A 88 -20.82 2.22 -13.37
C PHE A 88 -20.54 3.72 -13.60
N VAL A 89 -19.28 4.07 -13.86
CA VAL A 89 -18.84 5.46 -14.04
C VAL A 89 -19.35 6.03 -15.38
N ASN A 90 -19.34 5.24 -16.45
CA ASN A 90 -19.70 5.70 -17.79
C ASN A 90 -21.19 5.62 -18.14
N ARG A 91 -22.03 5.01 -17.29
CA ARG A 91 -23.45 4.73 -17.59
C ARG A 91 -24.42 5.09 -16.46
N LYS A 92 -23.97 5.87 -15.47
CA LYS A 92 -24.79 6.28 -14.32
C LYS A 92 -26.14 6.88 -14.73
N ALA A 93 -26.19 7.64 -15.83
CA ALA A 93 -27.41 8.26 -16.36
C ALA A 93 -28.38 7.28 -17.04
N ASP A 94 -27.88 6.16 -17.58
CA ASP A 94 -28.65 5.18 -18.35
C ASP A 94 -28.98 3.90 -17.54
N MET A 95 -28.64 3.88 -16.25
CA MET A 95 -28.83 2.70 -15.41
C MET A 95 -30.31 2.38 -15.23
N LYS A 96 -30.75 1.30 -15.87
CA LYS A 96 -32.02 0.62 -15.58
C LYS A 96 -31.82 -0.43 -14.50
N MET A 97 -32.89 -0.78 -13.80
CA MET A 97 -32.86 -1.81 -12.76
C MET A 97 -32.41 -3.16 -13.35
N GLY A 98 -31.38 -3.76 -12.76
CA GLY A 98 -30.85 -5.06 -13.18
C GLY A 98 -30.84 -6.04 -12.02
N THR A 99 -30.98 -7.33 -12.32
CA THR A 99 -30.87 -8.41 -11.33
C THR A 99 -29.41 -8.59 -10.93
N ALA A 100 -29.12 -8.55 -9.63
CA ALA A 100 -27.80 -8.86 -9.08
C ALA A 100 -27.93 -10.00 -8.09
N ILE A 101 -27.12 -11.04 -8.26
CA ILE A 101 -26.95 -12.07 -7.24
C ILE A 101 -25.94 -11.52 -6.23
N VAL A 102 -26.37 -11.38 -4.98
CA VAL A 102 -25.53 -10.93 -3.87
C VAL A 102 -25.08 -12.17 -3.12
N ASN A 103 -23.87 -12.64 -3.39
CA ASN A 103 -23.33 -13.86 -2.76
C ASN A 103 -22.48 -13.53 -1.53
N ASP A 104 -21.62 -12.51 -1.61
CA ASP A 104 -20.66 -12.18 -0.55
C ASP A 104 -20.83 -10.74 -0.06
N MET A 105 -21.95 -10.45 0.61
CA MET A 105 -22.09 -9.19 1.36
C MET A 105 -21.69 -9.40 2.81
N SER A 106 -20.67 -8.68 3.25
CA SER A 106 -20.15 -8.71 4.61
C SER A 106 -20.40 -7.39 5.32
N MET A 107 -20.83 -7.48 6.58
CA MET A 107 -20.80 -6.36 7.50
C MET A 107 -19.37 -6.20 8.00
N VAL A 108 -18.71 -5.12 7.60
CA VAL A 108 -17.32 -4.85 7.99
C VAL A 108 -17.29 -4.33 9.43
N ASP A 109 -18.15 -3.37 9.72
CA ASP A 109 -18.23 -2.70 11.00
C ASP A 109 -19.60 -2.02 11.13
N VAL A 110 -20.27 -2.19 12.26
CA VAL A 110 -21.62 -1.75 12.52
C VAL A 110 -21.71 -1.33 13.96
N LYS A 111 -22.10 -0.07 14.14
CA LYS A 111 -22.59 0.47 15.40
C LYS A 111 -24.06 0.78 15.19
N TYR A 112 -24.93 -0.09 15.72
CA TYR A 112 -26.36 -0.13 15.39
C TYR A 112 -27.10 1.21 15.56
N ASP A 113 -26.65 2.07 16.46
CA ASP A 113 -27.26 3.38 16.73
C ASP A 113 -26.64 4.53 15.93
N GLU A 114 -25.60 4.28 15.13
CA GLU A 114 -24.81 5.32 14.47
C GLU A 114 -24.55 5.03 12.99
N TYR A 115 -23.88 3.91 12.65
CA TYR A 115 -23.44 3.62 11.29
C TYR A 115 -23.36 2.13 10.98
N ALA A 116 -23.36 1.81 9.69
CA ALA A 116 -23.04 0.47 9.18
C ALA A 116 -22.15 0.57 7.93
N LEU A 117 -21.06 -0.17 7.92
CA LEU A 117 -20.15 -0.31 6.80
C LEU A 117 -20.31 -1.71 6.21
N THR A 118 -20.73 -1.74 4.95
CA THR A 118 -20.89 -3.00 4.19
C THR A 118 -19.86 -3.08 3.09
N HIS A 119 -19.38 -4.28 2.83
CA HIS A 119 -18.53 -4.61 1.71
C HIS A 119 -19.15 -5.76 0.94
N THR A 120 -19.15 -5.69 -0.38
CA THR A 120 -19.72 -6.73 -1.22
C THR A 120 -18.80 -6.99 -2.40
N ILE A 121 -18.47 -8.26 -2.60
CA ILE A 121 -17.79 -8.72 -3.82
C ILE A 121 -18.86 -9.40 -4.69
N LYS A 122 -19.02 -8.88 -5.89
CA LYS A 122 -19.93 -9.41 -6.91
C LYS A 122 -19.10 -10.00 -8.04
N THR A 123 -19.09 -11.32 -8.13
CA THR A 123 -18.50 -12.03 -9.26
C THR A 123 -19.54 -12.08 -10.39
N LYS A 124 -19.40 -11.20 -11.38
CA LYS A 124 -20.17 -11.28 -12.64
C LYS A 124 -19.20 -11.52 -13.79
N GLY A 125 -19.05 -12.78 -14.21
CA GLY A 125 -18.09 -13.15 -15.27
C GLY A 125 -16.65 -13.19 -14.76
N SER A 126 -15.69 -12.71 -15.56
CA SER A 126 -14.26 -12.73 -15.25
C SER A 126 -13.80 -11.64 -14.28
N ASP A 127 -14.58 -10.57 -14.11
CA ASP A 127 -14.14 -9.37 -13.40
C ASP A 127 -14.95 -9.18 -12.11
N PRO A 128 -14.33 -9.32 -10.92
CA PRO A 128 -15.01 -9.11 -9.65
C PRO A 128 -15.31 -7.62 -9.44
N THR A 129 -16.58 -7.30 -9.24
CA THR A 129 -17.04 -5.96 -8.86
C THR A 129 -17.10 -5.84 -7.34
N VAL A 130 -16.33 -4.92 -6.80
CA VAL A 130 -16.34 -4.53 -5.39
C VAL A 130 -17.31 -3.37 -5.20
N VAL A 131 -18.15 -3.46 -4.17
CA VAL A 131 -19.04 -2.38 -3.73
C VAL A 131 -18.93 -2.23 -2.23
N THR A 132 -18.55 -1.04 -1.77
CA THR A 132 -18.56 -0.67 -0.35
C THR A 132 -19.59 0.42 -0.13
N LYS A 133 -20.43 0.26 0.90
CA LYS A 133 -21.45 1.26 1.26
C LYS A 133 -21.36 1.63 2.73
N LEU A 134 -21.41 2.92 3.01
CA LEU A 134 -21.51 3.49 4.34
C LEU A 134 -22.93 3.99 4.58
N TYR A 135 -23.57 3.48 5.63
CA TYR A 135 -24.87 3.90 6.09
C TYR A 135 -24.75 4.64 7.42
N GLY A 136 -25.61 5.63 7.63
CA GLY A 136 -25.78 6.33 8.90
C GLY A 136 -27.22 6.21 9.43
N ARG A 137 -27.38 6.21 10.75
CA ARG A 137 -28.69 6.44 11.39
C ARG A 137 -29.13 7.90 11.24
N GLY A 138 -28.17 8.83 11.20
CA GLY A 138 -28.36 10.22 10.81
C GLY A 138 -27.91 10.51 9.38
N VAL A 139 -28.29 11.69 8.87
CA VAL A 139 -27.82 12.22 7.57
C VAL A 139 -26.41 12.81 7.63
N GLU A 140 -25.81 12.84 8.82
CA GLU A 140 -24.51 13.41 9.09
C GLU A 140 -23.71 12.46 9.96
N LEU A 141 -22.48 12.19 9.52
CA LEU A 141 -21.53 11.30 10.17
C LEU A 141 -20.24 12.09 10.42
N SER A 142 -19.46 11.67 11.41
CA SER A 142 -18.21 12.35 11.76
C SER A 142 -17.19 12.29 10.61
N ALA A 143 -16.35 13.32 10.50
CA ALA A 143 -15.28 13.36 9.49
C ALA A 143 -14.35 12.13 9.60
N ASP A 144 -14.06 11.69 10.81
CA ASP A 144 -13.24 10.50 11.07
C ASP A 144 -13.84 9.23 10.47
N LEU A 145 -15.18 9.10 10.53
CA LEU A 145 -15.88 7.95 9.96
C LEU A 145 -15.90 8.00 8.43
N LEU A 146 -16.08 9.19 7.85
CA LEU A 146 -16.00 9.40 6.40
C LEU A 146 -14.60 9.06 5.88
N GLU A 147 -13.56 9.48 6.60
CA GLU A 147 -12.18 9.17 6.24
C GLU A 147 -11.86 7.68 6.42
N ARG A 148 -12.36 7.03 7.48
CA ARG A 148 -12.26 5.57 7.64
C ARG A 148 -12.88 4.82 6.47
N PHE A 149 -14.07 5.24 6.03
CA PHE A 149 -14.72 4.66 4.85
C PHE A 149 -13.88 4.84 3.58
N ARG A 150 -13.25 6.02 3.41
CA ARG A 150 -12.34 6.30 2.30
C ARG A 150 -11.13 5.37 2.33
N GLN A 151 -10.41 5.31 3.44
CA GLN A 151 -9.23 4.48 3.61
C GLN A 151 -9.53 3.00 3.40
N PHE A 152 -10.65 2.51 3.96
CA PHE A 152 -11.10 1.14 3.73
C PHE A 152 -11.37 0.87 2.24
N SER A 153 -12.10 1.76 1.57
CA SER A 153 -12.42 1.62 0.14
C SER A 153 -11.16 1.58 -0.73
N LEU A 154 -10.19 2.46 -0.47
CA LEU A 154 -8.88 2.47 -1.14
C LEU A 154 -8.11 1.16 -0.90
N GLY A 155 -8.08 0.68 0.35
CA GLY A 155 -7.43 -0.58 0.71
C GLY A 155 -8.04 -1.82 0.04
N THR A 156 -9.31 -1.73 -0.39
CA THR A 156 -9.99 -2.80 -1.15
C THR A 156 -9.85 -2.67 -2.67
N GLY A 157 -9.03 -1.74 -3.17
CA GLY A 157 -8.76 -1.56 -4.59
C GLY A 157 -9.75 -0.66 -5.33
N VAL A 158 -10.59 0.09 -4.62
CA VAL A 158 -11.42 1.15 -5.24
C VAL A 158 -10.57 2.39 -5.44
N LEU A 159 -10.61 2.98 -6.64
CA LEU A 159 -9.90 4.22 -6.93
C LEU A 159 -10.56 5.43 -6.26
N PRO A 160 -9.80 6.48 -5.86
CA PRO A 160 -10.33 7.65 -5.17
C PRO A 160 -11.51 8.33 -5.87
N GLU A 161 -11.48 8.40 -7.20
CA GLU A 161 -12.52 9.00 -8.05
C GLU A 161 -13.85 8.23 -8.05
N ASN A 162 -13.82 6.95 -7.65
CA ASN A 162 -15.00 6.11 -7.59
C ASN A 162 -15.62 6.05 -6.19
N ILE A 163 -15.12 6.87 -5.27
CA ILE A 163 -15.67 7.05 -3.91
C ILE A 163 -16.54 8.31 -3.93
N ALA A 164 -17.84 8.14 -3.70
CA ALA A 164 -18.81 9.23 -3.68
C ALA A 164 -19.49 9.33 -2.33
N PHE A 165 -19.63 10.56 -1.83
CA PHE A 165 -20.54 10.89 -0.73
C PHE A 165 -21.82 11.47 -1.34
N LEU A 166 -22.96 10.96 -0.90
CA LEU A 166 -24.25 11.38 -1.45
C LEU A 166 -24.70 12.70 -0.79
N PRO A 167 -25.26 13.64 -1.57
CA PRO A 167 -25.79 14.87 -1.01
C PRO A 167 -26.97 14.57 -0.08
N LYS A 168 -27.18 15.45 0.90
CA LYS A 168 -28.36 15.42 1.77
C LYS A 168 -29.59 15.68 0.91
N ASN A 169 -30.30 14.63 0.51
CA ASN A 169 -31.61 14.78 -0.11
C ASN A 169 -32.58 15.30 0.97
N ALA A 170 -33.35 16.34 0.65
CA ALA A 170 -34.59 16.61 1.38
C ALA A 170 -35.42 15.33 1.29
N GLU A 171 -35.91 14.84 2.42
CA GLU A 171 -36.56 13.53 2.53
C GLU A 171 -37.58 13.32 1.40
N CYS A 172 -37.48 12.20 0.69
CA CYS A 172 -38.59 11.77 -0.15
C CYS A 172 -39.81 11.61 0.79
N PRO A 173 -40.95 12.26 0.51
CA PRO A 173 -42.12 12.11 1.34
C PRO A 173 -42.48 10.63 1.44
N ALA A 174 -42.84 10.19 2.64
CA ALA A 174 -43.29 8.83 2.86
C ALA A 174 -44.46 8.53 1.91
N ALA A 175 -44.36 7.40 1.20
CA ALA A 175 -45.43 6.88 0.35
C ALA A 175 -46.60 6.36 1.19
#